data_AF-A0A4R3TZJ8-F1
#
_entry.id   AF-A0A4R3TZJ8-F1
#
_cell.length_a   1.000
_cell.length_b   1.000
_cell.length_c   1.000
_cell.angle_alpha   90.00
_cell.angle_beta   90.00
_cell.angle_gamma   90.00
#
_symmetry.space_group_name_H-M   'P 1'
#
loop_
_entity.id
_entity.type
_entity.pdbx_description
1 polymer ?
#
loop_
_entity_poly.entity_id
_entity_poly.type
_entity_poly.pdbx_seq_one_letter_code
_entity_poly.pdbx_strand_id
1 'polypeptide(L)'
;MPSKGSRKKVASVGDPETRAFIQSLPLVEWGAALEAARRLLVALETPAVSPDALERLQKVIRYHGEEHATLVIRTIIESEGNGLALIEPVISAVSRVMTRRPEWPEKGIAWIAAFDGISLLQIVETMRGLEIFREESLGTYLAVAIESRLAKLFTEAPAPETAPPPKVPMSQARIPAIMAKVALGRELAAIRDKTPNNRKFGELARARCDLEASEISELMRVARCYGDREEITSRLSWRSLVALSSSRLPDHVRRGLEKRILARASVSAESRRPERDDRPCTVKA
;
A
#
# COMPACT_ATOMS: atom_id res chain seq x y z
N MET A 1 -16.35 -27.00 -26.28
CA MET A 1 -16.41 -25.52 -26.26
C MET A 1 -15.09 -24.99 -25.69
N PRO A 2 -14.33 -24.17 -26.43
CA PRO A 2 -12.96 -23.84 -26.05
C PRO A 2 -12.87 -22.67 -25.06
N SER A 3 -11.81 -22.80 -24.26
CA SER A 3 -11.32 -21.95 -23.17
C SER A 3 -11.11 -20.47 -23.53
N LYS A 4 -11.54 -19.55 -22.66
CA LYS A 4 -11.18 -18.13 -22.73
C LYS A 4 -9.87 -17.89 -22.00
N GLY A 5 -8.84 -17.55 -22.79
CA GLY A 5 -7.45 -17.38 -22.37
C GLY A 5 -7.16 -16.12 -21.56
N SER A 6 -6.12 -16.26 -20.75
CA SER A 6 -5.47 -15.27 -19.91
C SER A 6 -4.94 -14.06 -20.70
N ARG A 7 -5.21 -12.85 -20.21
CA ARG A 7 -4.59 -11.61 -20.70
C ARG A 7 -3.11 -11.59 -20.31
N LYS A 8 -2.22 -11.83 -21.29
CA LYS A 8 -0.79 -11.52 -21.19
C LYS A 8 -0.61 -10.00 -21.08
N LYS A 9 -0.05 -9.54 -19.95
CA LYS A 9 0.46 -8.18 -19.77
C LYS A 9 1.73 -8.06 -20.61
N VAL A 10 1.68 -7.27 -21.68
CA VAL A 10 2.82 -6.97 -22.55
C VAL A 10 3.79 -6.08 -21.76
N ALA A 11 5.03 -6.52 -21.60
CA ALA A 11 6.11 -5.71 -21.04
C ALA A 11 6.29 -4.47 -21.92
N SER A 12 6.43 -3.28 -21.32
CA SER A 12 6.61 -2.03 -22.06
C SER A 12 7.87 -2.14 -22.92
N VAL A 13 7.66 -2.39 -24.20
CA VAL A 13 8.66 -2.22 -25.25
C VAL A 13 9.08 -0.76 -25.16
N GLY A 14 10.37 -0.52 -24.94
CA GLY A 14 10.93 0.83 -24.91
C GLY A 14 10.47 1.62 -26.14
N ASP A 15 10.30 2.92 -25.95
CA ASP A 15 9.81 3.86 -26.94
C ASP A 15 10.43 3.60 -28.34
N PRO A 16 9.61 3.40 -29.39
CA PRO A 16 10.08 3.12 -30.75
C PRO A 16 11.04 4.17 -31.29
N GLU A 17 10.87 5.44 -30.89
CA GLU A 17 11.73 6.55 -31.32
C GLU A 17 13.14 6.40 -30.72
N THR A 18 13.23 6.03 -29.45
CA THR A 18 14.50 5.70 -28.79
C THR A 18 15.22 4.56 -29.50
N ARG A 19 14.49 3.54 -29.98
CA ARG A 19 15.08 2.39 -30.70
C ARG A 19 15.55 2.74 -32.11
N ALA A 20 14.79 3.56 -32.83
CA ALA A 20 15.15 4.07 -34.15
C ALA A 20 16.37 5.01 -34.07
N PHE A 21 16.43 5.87 -33.06
CA PHE A 21 17.58 6.72 -32.78
C PHE A 21 18.84 5.92 -32.48
N ILE A 22 18.74 4.84 -31.68
CA ILE A 22 19.88 3.95 -31.40
C ILE A 22 20.44 3.30 -32.68
N GLN A 23 19.57 2.96 -33.62
CA GLN A 23 19.93 2.35 -34.91
C GLN A 23 20.46 3.37 -35.93
N SER A 24 20.12 4.66 -35.80
CA SER A 24 20.59 5.72 -36.70
C SER A 24 21.93 6.33 -36.31
N LEU A 25 22.46 6.03 -35.12
CA LEU A 25 23.75 6.59 -34.68
C LEU A 25 24.93 5.84 -35.33
N PRO A 26 25.91 6.58 -35.90
CA PRO A 26 27.01 5.98 -36.65
C PRO A 26 27.89 5.08 -35.77
N LEU A 27 28.38 3.96 -36.33
CA LEU A 27 29.30 3.02 -35.65
C LEU A 27 30.53 3.69 -35.02
N VAL A 28 30.91 4.89 -35.49
CA VAL A 28 32.03 5.69 -34.96
C VAL A 28 31.80 6.13 -33.51
N GLU A 29 30.57 6.48 -33.12
CA GLU A 29 30.25 6.88 -31.74
C GLU A 29 30.32 5.70 -30.75
N TRP A 30 30.02 4.49 -31.23
CA TRP A 30 30.22 3.28 -30.43
C TRP A 30 31.71 3.06 -30.16
N GLY A 31 32.59 3.33 -31.13
CA GLY A 31 34.04 3.27 -30.94
C GLY A 31 34.54 4.24 -29.86
N ALA A 32 34.11 5.51 -29.91
CA ALA A 32 34.53 6.52 -28.93
C ALA A 32 34.15 6.14 -27.48
N ALA A 33 32.93 5.66 -27.25
CA ALA A 33 32.49 5.21 -25.93
C ALA A 33 33.26 3.97 -25.43
N LEU A 34 33.66 3.08 -26.34
CA LEU A 34 34.48 1.90 -25.99
C LEU A 34 35.89 2.31 -25.57
N GLU A 35 36.53 3.21 -26.33
CA GLU A 35 37.85 3.75 -26.00
C GLU A 35 37.81 4.54 -24.68
N ALA A 36 36.74 5.30 -24.44
CA ALA A 36 36.52 5.95 -23.15
C ALA A 36 36.41 4.94 -22.00
N ALA A 37 35.65 3.85 -22.17
CA ALA A 37 35.56 2.81 -21.16
C ALA A 37 36.92 2.17 -20.86
N ARG A 38 37.70 1.84 -21.89
CA ARG A 38 39.06 1.29 -21.73
C ARG A 38 39.99 2.27 -21.00
N ARG A 39 39.95 3.55 -21.37
CA ARG A 39 40.73 4.62 -20.73
C ARG A 39 40.38 4.77 -19.26
N LEU A 40 39.09 4.75 -18.90
CA LEU A 40 38.65 4.82 -17.50
C LEU A 40 39.12 3.60 -16.70
N LEU A 41 39.02 2.39 -17.25
CA LEU A 41 39.49 1.16 -16.57
C LEU A 41 41.00 1.20 -16.30
N VAL A 42 41.79 1.72 -17.24
CA VAL A 42 43.24 1.92 -17.05
C VAL A 42 43.51 3.01 -16.03
N ALA A 43 42.85 4.17 -16.14
CA ALA A 43 43.07 5.31 -15.26
C ALA A 43 42.67 5.03 -13.80
N LEU A 44 41.68 4.17 -13.58
CA LEU A 44 41.22 3.74 -12.26
C LEU A 44 41.89 2.44 -11.78
N GLU A 45 42.95 1.98 -12.48
CA GLU A 45 43.75 0.80 -12.12
C GLU A 45 42.91 -0.46 -11.85
N THR A 46 41.81 -0.63 -12.61
CA THR A 46 40.87 -1.73 -12.37
C THR A 46 41.46 -3.08 -12.78
N PRO A 47 41.09 -4.18 -12.11
CA PRO A 47 41.37 -5.53 -12.59
C PRO A 47 40.83 -5.77 -13.99
N ALA A 48 41.35 -6.79 -14.68
CA ALA A 48 40.82 -7.19 -15.98
C ALA A 48 39.32 -7.52 -15.90
N VAL A 49 38.53 -6.87 -16.75
CA VAL A 49 37.08 -7.06 -16.83
C VAL A 49 36.69 -7.99 -17.97
N SER A 50 35.54 -8.65 -17.84
CA SER A 50 34.99 -9.48 -18.91
C SER A 50 34.52 -8.63 -20.11
N PRO A 51 34.40 -9.22 -21.31
CA PRO A 51 33.84 -8.53 -22.48
C PRO A 51 32.45 -7.94 -22.23
N ASP A 52 31.58 -8.66 -21.52
CA ASP A 52 30.22 -8.20 -21.20
C ASP A 52 30.21 -6.98 -20.27
N ALA A 53 31.11 -6.96 -19.28
CA ALA A 53 31.28 -5.82 -18.39
C ALA A 53 31.77 -4.59 -19.16
N LEU A 54 32.70 -4.79 -20.11
CA LEU A 54 33.20 -3.72 -20.97
C LEU A 54 32.12 -3.17 -21.91
N GLU A 55 31.34 -4.04 -22.56
CA GLU A 55 30.19 -3.64 -23.39
C GLU A 55 29.16 -2.87 -22.55
N ARG A 56 28.96 -3.28 -21.31
CA ARG A 56 28.04 -2.59 -20.40
C ARG A 56 28.54 -1.20 -20.03
N LEU A 57 29.82 -1.02 -19.75
CA LEU A 57 30.44 0.28 -19.48
C LEU A 57 30.37 1.20 -20.69
N GLN A 58 30.65 0.69 -21.89
CA GLN A 58 30.48 1.42 -23.15
C GLN A 58 29.04 1.97 -23.26
N LYS A 59 28.03 1.14 -22.97
CA LYS A 59 26.63 1.58 -22.96
C LYS A 59 26.37 2.63 -21.87
N VAL A 60 26.92 2.45 -20.67
CA VAL A 60 26.75 3.44 -19.58
C VAL A 60 27.33 4.80 -19.98
N ILE A 61 28.55 4.85 -20.53
CA ILE A 61 29.16 6.10 -21.01
C ILE A 61 28.30 6.76 -22.08
N ARG A 62 27.80 5.98 -23.04
CA ARG A 62 26.96 6.52 -24.10
C ARG A 62 25.66 7.16 -23.58
N TYR A 63 24.99 6.49 -22.65
CA TYR A 63 23.66 6.94 -22.19
C TYR A 63 23.72 7.94 -21.03
N HIS A 64 24.81 7.95 -20.25
CA HIS A 64 24.91 8.73 -19.01
C HIS A 64 26.20 9.55 -18.87
N GLY A 65 27.15 9.42 -19.81
CA GLY A 65 28.41 10.16 -19.80
C GLY A 65 29.55 9.48 -19.05
N GLU A 66 30.78 9.97 -19.28
CA GLU A 66 32.01 9.45 -18.65
C GLU A 66 32.03 9.68 -17.12
N GLU A 67 31.48 10.78 -16.63
CA GLU A 67 31.43 11.09 -15.20
C GLU A 67 30.56 10.08 -14.43
N HIS A 68 29.38 9.74 -14.97
CA HIS A 68 28.51 8.70 -14.40
C HIS A 68 29.22 7.34 -14.41
N ALA A 69 29.86 6.96 -15.52
CA ALA A 69 30.60 5.71 -15.59
C ALA A 69 31.77 5.67 -14.60
N THR A 70 32.49 6.78 -14.43
CA THR A 70 33.57 6.93 -13.45
C THR A 70 33.03 6.68 -12.05
N LEU A 71 31.90 7.29 -11.69
CA LEU A 71 31.32 7.10 -10.36
C LEU A 71 30.81 5.67 -10.16
N VAL A 72 30.24 5.02 -11.18
CA VAL A 72 29.86 3.60 -11.12
C VAL A 72 31.07 2.72 -10.84
N ILE A 73 32.18 2.91 -11.58
CA ILE A 73 33.40 2.11 -11.39
C ILE A 73 33.96 2.34 -9.97
N ARG A 74 34.13 3.61 -9.56
CA ARG A 74 34.63 3.97 -8.23
C ARG A 74 33.78 3.39 -7.10
N THR A 75 32.45 3.46 -7.22
CA THR A 75 31.53 2.87 -6.23
C THR A 75 31.80 1.37 -6.03
N ILE A 76 32.06 0.64 -7.12
CA ILE A 76 32.29 -0.79 -7.07
C ILE A 76 33.68 -1.12 -6.53
N ILE A 77 34.73 -0.47 -7.04
CA ILE A 77 36.11 -0.85 -6.70
C ILE A 77 36.61 -0.26 -5.38
N GLU A 78 36.07 0.90 -4.96
CA GLU A 78 36.49 1.59 -3.74
C GLU A 78 35.66 1.16 -2.52
N SER A 79 34.54 0.45 -2.71
CA SER A 79 33.78 -0.11 -1.58
C SER A 79 34.41 -1.41 -1.06
N GLU A 80 34.38 -1.58 0.25
CA GLU A 80 35.05 -2.68 0.95
C GLU A 80 34.51 -4.04 0.47
N GLY A 81 35.42 -4.93 0.09
CA GLY A 81 35.09 -6.30 -0.34
C GLY A 81 34.50 -6.43 -1.75
N ASN A 82 34.34 -5.34 -2.51
CA ASN A 82 33.71 -5.34 -3.84
C ASN A 82 34.69 -5.14 -5.02
N GLY A 83 36.01 -5.09 -4.79
CA GLY A 83 37.01 -4.82 -5.83
C GLY A 83 36.99 -5.74 -7.07
N LEU A 84 36.47 -6.96 -6.93
CA LEU A 84 36.30 -7.93 -8.02
C LEU A 84 34.87 -7.97 -8.60
N ALA A 85 33.98 -7.09 -8.13
CA ALA A 85 32.56 -7.08 -8.50
C ALA A 85 32.27 -6.28 -9.78
N LEU A 86 33.29 -5.91 -10.56
CA LEU A 86 33.14 -5.14 -11.79
C LEU A 86 32.68 -6.01 -12.97
N ILE A 87 31.48 -6.58 -12.82
CA ILE A 87 30.82 -7.47 -13.78
C ILE A 87 29.50 -6.86 -14.28
N GLU A 88 29.02 -7.31 -15.44
CA GLU A 88 27.81 -6.78 -16.10
C GLU A 88 26.62 -6.54 -15.15
N PRO A 89 26.14 -7.54 -14.37
CA PRO A 89 24.92 -7.34 -13.59
C PRO A 89 25.11 -6.31 -12.49
N VAL A 90 26.32 -6.20 -11.93
CA VAL A 90 26.66 -5.22 -10.88
C VAL A 90 26.75 -3.82 -11.47
N ILE A 91 27.43 -3.64 -12.60
CA ILE A 91 27.53 -2.37 -13.32
C ILE A 91 26.14 -1.87 -13.70
N SER A 92 25.31 -2.76 -14.27
CA SER A 92 23.90 -2.50 -14.58
C SER A 92 23.11 -2.09 -13.34
N ALA A 93 23.30 -2.76 -12.22
CA ALA A 93 22.55 -2.50 -11.00
C ALA A 93 22.91 -1.16 -10.37
N VAL A 94 24.20 -0.88 -10.18
CA VAL A 94 24.70 0.37 -9.59
C VAL A 94 24.26 1.56 -10.44
N SER A 95 24.48 1.49 -11.76
CA SER A 95 24.07 2.54 -12.70
C SER A 95 22.55 2.79 -12.64
N ARG A 96 21.74 1.74 -12.53
CA ARG A 96 20.27 1.88 -12.36
C ARG A 96 19.87 2.55 -11.06
N VAL A 97 20.53 2.25 -9.94
CA VAL A 97 20.23 2.91 -8.66
C VAL A 97 20.55 4.40 -8.76
N MET A 98 21.71 4.76 -9.33
CA MET A 98 22.10 6.16 -9.55
C MET A 98 21.06 6.90 -10.40
N THR A 99 20.58 6.30 -11.49
CA THR A 99 19.56 6.92 -12.35
C THR A 99 18.19 7.05 -11.68
N ARG A 100 17.82 6.12 -10.80
CA ARG A 100 16.53 6.17 -10.07
C ARG A 100 16.56 7.14 -8.88
N ARG A 101 17.72 7.33 -8.27
CA ARG A 101 17.96 8.12 -7.07
C ARG A 101 19.14 9.07 -7.30
N PRO A 102 19.00 10.06 -8.20
CA PRO A 102 20.08 10.96 -8.55
C PRO A 102 20.62 11.76 -7.35
N GLU A 103 19.81 11.91 -6.29
CA GLU A 103 20.18 12.60 -5.05
C GLU A 103 21.08 11.78 -4.11
N TRP A 104 21.22 10.46 -4.32
CA TRP A 104 22.05 9.62 -3.45
C TRP A 104 23.55 9.72 -3.77
N PRO A 105 24.00 9.66 -5.04
CA PRO A 105 25.41 9.84 -5.38
C PRO A 105 25.98 11.20 -4.96
N GLU A 106 25.14 12.24 -4.87
CA GLU A 106 25.52 13.59 -4.40
C GLU A 106 26.02 13.60 -2.94
N LYS A 107 25.75 12.55 -2.16
CA LYS A 107 26.29 12.39 -0.80
C LYS A 107 27.79 12.07 -0.76
N GLY A 108 28.46 12.00 -1.91
CA GLY A 108 29.92 11.91 -2.03
C GLY A 108 30.48 10.63 -1.41
N ILE A 109 31.46 10.74 -0.51
CA ILE A 109 32.10 9.57 0.11
C ILE A 109 31.09 8.69 0.86
N ALA A 110 30.03 9.28 1.43
CA ALA A 110 28.99 8.51 2.12
C ALA A 110 28.23 7.57 1.16
N TRP A 111 28.12 7.92 -0.12
CA TRP A 111 27.57 7.03 -1.16
C TRP A 111 28.40 5.76 -1.29
N ILE A 112 29.72 5.89 -1.42
CA ILE A 112 30.64 4.74 -1.58
C ILE A 112 30.64 3.89 -0.30
N ALA A 113 30.78 4.52 0.87
CA ALA A 113 30.81 3.81 2.15
C ALA A 113 29.52 3.01 2.45
N ALA A 114 28.38 3.42 1.88
CA ALA A 114 27.13 2.65 2.04
C ALA A 114 27.14 1.30 1.31
N PHE A 115 28.08 1.07 0.38
CA PHE A 115 28.28 -0.21 -0.29
C PHE A 115 29.20 -1.18 0.48
N ASP A 116 29.97 -0.72 1.48
CA ASP A 116 30.88 -1.56 2.27
C ASP A 116 30.13 -2.72 2.98
N GLY A 117 28.88 -2.46 3.38
CA GLY A 117 28.01 -3.46 4.00
C GLY A 117 27.25 -4.36 3.00
N ILE A 118 27.50 -4.24 1.70
CA ILE A 118 26.77 -4.94 0.64
C ILE A 118 27.73 -5.83 -0.15
N SER A 119 27.67 -7.15 0.09
CA SER A 119 28.43 -8.11 -0.72
C SER A 119 27.77 -8.30 -2.10
N LEU A 120 28.22 -7.53 -3.09
CA LEU A 120 27.60 -7.49 -4.43
C LEU A 120 27.68 -8.86 -5.12
N LEU A 121 28.85 -9.49 -5.09
CA LEU A 121 29.05 -10.81 -5.71
C LEU A 121 28.24 -11.90 -5.03
N GLN A 122 28.18 -11.93 -3.69
CA GLN A 122 27.40 -12.95 -2.98
C GLN A 122 25.91 -12.86 -3.32
N ILE A 123 25.38 -11.64 -3.49
CA ILE A 123 23.98 -11.45 -3.90
C ILE A 123 23.78 -12.00 -5.32
N VAL A 124 24.69 -11.72 -6.26
CA VAL A 124 24.61 -12.25 -7.63
C VAL A 124 24.68 -13.78 -7.63
N GLU A 125 25.61 -14.38 -6.90
CA GLU A 125 25.74 -15.84 -6.81
C GLU A 125 24.51 -16.48 -6.16
N THR A 126 23.96 -15.84 -5.13
CA THR A 126 22.70 -16.30 -4.52
C THR A 126 21.56 -16.26 -5.54
N MET A 127 21.45 -15.19 -6.33
CA MET A 127 20.43 -15.11 -7.38
C MET A 127 20.62 -16.19 -8.45
N ARG A 128 21.85 -16.45 -8.91
CA ARG A 128 22.14 -17.53 -9.87
C ARG A 128 21.77 -18.89 -9.31
N GLY A 129 22.13 -19.17 -8.06
CA GLY A 129 21.85 -20.45 -7.39
C GLY A 129 20.36 -20.72 -7.14
N LEU A 130 19.50 -19.70 -7.19
CA LEU A 130 18.04 -19.89 -7.08
C LEU A 130 17.40 -20.39 -8.38
N GLU A 131 18.09 -20.36 -9.52
CA GLU A 131 17.63 -20.85 -10.84
C GLU A 131 16.27 -20.29 -11.33
N ILE A 132 15.75 -19.24 -10.68
CA ILE A 132 14.50 -18.55 -11.07
C ILE A 132 14.75 -17.27 -11.88
N PHE A 133 15.98 -16.76 -11.86
CA PHE A 133 16.37 -15.52 -12.53
C PHE A 133 17.10 -15.83 -13.83
N ARG A 134 16.81 -15.06 -14.88
CA ARG A 134 17.61 -15.11 -16.12
C ARG A 134 18.84 -14.22 -15.96
N GLU A 135 19.94 -14.60 -16.59
CA GLU A 135 21.21 -13.86 -16.49
C GLU A 135 21.04 -12.38 -16.86
N GLU A 136 20.30 -12.08 -17.94
CA GLU A 136 20.09 -10.71 -18.41
C GLU A 136 19.22 -9.86 -17.46
N SER A 137 18.53 -10.52 -16.51
CA SER A 137 17.64 -9.87 -15.55
C SER A 137 18.30 -9.62 -14.20
N LEU A 138 19.47 -10.21 -13.93
CA LEU A 138 20.16 -10.13 -12.63
C LEU A 138 20.42 -8.68 -12.22
N GLY A 139 20.95 -7.84 -13.12
CA GLY A 139 21.19 -6.44 -12.80
C GLY A 139 19.93 -5.66 -12.43
N THR A 140 18.75 -6.05 -12.94
CA THR A 140 17.48 -5.43 -12.54
C THR A 140 17.11 -5.76 -11.10
N TYR A 141 17.20 -7.03 -10.71
CA TYR A 141 16.82 -7.47 -9.36
C TYR A 141 17.87 -7.08 -8.33
N LEU A 142 19.16 -7.12 -8.70
CA LEU A 142 20.23 -6.59 -7.89
C LEU A 142 20.05 -5.09 -7.62
N ALA A 143 19.63 -4.30 -8.61
CA ALA A 143 19.32 -2.88 -8.39
C ALA A 143 18.23 -2.68 -7.33
N VAL A 144 17.18 -3.50 -7.36
CA VAL A 144 16.10 -3.45 -6.35
C VAL A 144 16.61 -3.82 -4.95
N ALA A 145 17.47 -4.84 -4.86
CA ALA A 145 18.08 -5.25 -3.60
C ALA A 145 18.99 -4.17 -3.02
N ILE A 146 19.85 -3.56 -3.85
CA ILE A 146 20.72 -2.44 -3.47
C ILE A 146 19.87 -1.23 -3.04
N GLU A 147 18.88 -0.83 -3.86
CA GLU A 147 18.01 0.32 -3.56
C GLU A 147 17.29 0.13 -2.22
N SER A 148 16.78 -1.06 -1.93
CA SER A 148 16.11 -1.38 -0.66
C SER A 148 17.05 -1.31 0.56
N ARG A 149 18.35 -1.59 0.37
CA ARG A 149 19.37 -1.48 1.42
C ARG A 149 19.75 -0.03 1.65
N LEU A 150 20.06 0.70 0.58
CA LEU A 150 20.48 2.10 0.64
C LEU A 150 19.35 3.03 1.09
N ALA A 151 18.09 2.72 0.77
CA ALA A 151 16.94 3.49 1.28
C ALA A 151 16.92 3.56 2.82
N LYS A 152 17.40 2.52 3.52
CA LYS A 152 17.48 2.53 5.00
C LYS A 152 18.55 3.48 5.54
N LEU A 153 19.54 3.83 4.70
CA LEU A 153 20.68 4.67 5.07
C LEU A 153 20.49 6.12 4.61
N PHE A 154 19.93 6.32 3.41
CA PHE A 154 19.88 7.63 2.76
C PHE A 154 18.51 8.28 2.75
N THR A 155 17.45 7.49 2.91
CA THR A 155 16.15 8.06 3.19
C THR A 155 16.08 8.22 4.71
N GLU A 156 16.25 9.46 5.20
CA GLU A 156 15.74 9.79 6.52
C GLU A 156 14.31 9.27 6.57
N ALA A 157 14.00 8.39 7.52
CA ALA A 157 12.62 8.17 7.87
C ALA A 157 12.02 9.57 8.05
N PRO A 158 10.89 9.92 7.42
CA PRO A 158 10.21 11.14 7.82
C PRO A 158 10.14 11.06 9.34
N ALA A 159 10.71 12.07 10.03
CA ALA A 159 10.76 12.13 11.49
C ALA A 159 9.42 11.61 11.97
N PRO A 160 9.38 10.56 12.83
CA PRO A 160 8.18 9.77 13.01
C PRO A 160 7.03 10.75 13.23
N GLU A 161 6.15 10.86 12.24
CA GLU A 161 4.81 11.37 12.49
C GLU A 161 4.37 10.52 13.67
N THR A 162 4.25 11.18 14.82
CA THR A 162 3.88 10.63 16.12
C THR A 162 3.17 9.31 15.91
N ALA A 163 3.78 8.20 16.38
CA ALA A 163 3.30 6.83 16.16
C ALA A 163 1.78 6.84 16.00
N PRO A 164 1.23 6.33 14.86
CA PRO A 164 -0.19 6.52 14.55
C PRO A 164 -0.98 6.18 15.81
N PRO A 165 -1.79 7.10 16.33
CA PRO A 165 -2.43 6.93 17.63
C PRO A 165 -3.08 5.55 17.61
N PRO A 166 -2.91 4.77 18.70
CA PRO A 166 -3.30 3.37 18.74
C PRO A 166 -4.68 3.24 18.11
N LYS A 167 -4.79 2.48 17.01
CA LYS A 167 -5.99 2.42 16.16
C LYS A 167 -7.20 2.27 17.06
N VAL A 168 -7.89 3.39 17.30
CA VAL A 168 -9.09 3.40 18.13
C VAL A 168 -10.02 2.40 17.45
N PRO A 169 -10.47 1.33 18.14
CA PRO A 169 -11.35 0.35 17.54
C PRO A 169 -12.50 1.11 16.85
N MET A 170 -12.86 0.77 15.61
CA MET A 170 -13.92 1.47 14.87
C MET A 170 -15.22 1.62 15.68
N SER A 171 -15.45 0.73 16.65
CA SER A 171 -16.54 0.79 17.61
C SER A 171 -16.52 2.02 18.51
N GLN A 172 -15.35 2.58 18.84
CA GLN A 172 -15.16 3.78 19.64
C GLN A 172 -15.10 5.04 18.76
N ALA A 173 -14.46 4.98 17.59
CA ALA A 173 -14.35 6.12 16.67
C ALA A 173 -15.71 6.58 16.08
N ARG A 174 -16.71 5.67 16.03
CA ARG A 174 -18.06 5.97 15.52
C ARG A 174 -18.98 6.68 16.53
N ILE A 175 -18.65 6.67 17.83
CA ILE A 175 -19.54 7.17 18.89
C ILE A 175 -19.88 8.66 18.70
N PRO A 176 -18.92 9.57 18.41
CA PRO A 176 -19.24 10.98 18.22
C PRO A 176 -20.21 11.23 17.05
N ALA A 177 -20.04 10.50 15.94
CA ALA A 177 -20.90 10.63 14.77
C ALA A 177 -22.32 10.11 15.04
N ILE A 178 -22.47 9.03 15.82
CA ILE A 178 -23.78 8.53 16.25
C ILE A 178 -24.44 9.53 17.19
N MET A 179 -23.68 10.12 18.12
CA MET A 179 -24.23 11.07 19.09
C MET A 179 -24.69 12.37 18.44
N ALA A 180 -23.96 12.86 17.43
CA ALA A 180 -24.40 13.99 16.61
C ALA A 180 -25.74 13.71 15.91
N LYS A 181 -25.93 12.50 15.35
CA LYS A 181 -27.21 12.10 14.72
C LYS A 181 -28.35 12.01 15.72
N VAL A 182 -28.12 11.48 16.92
CA VAL A 182 -29.12 11.43 17.99
C VAL A 182 -29.51 12.83 18.46
N ALA A 183 -28.53 13.73 18.62
CA ALA A 183 -28.77 15.13 18.99
C ALA A 183 -29.61 15.85 17.93
N LEU A 184 -29.25 15.72 16.65
CA LEU A 184 -30.03 16.28 15.54
C LEU A 184 -31.46 15.74 15.53
N GLY A 185 -31.65 14.43 15.76
CA GLY A 185 -32.97 13.82 15.86
C GLY A 185 -33.83 14.39 17.01
N ARG A 186 -33.22 14.74 18.15
CA ARG A 186 -33.92 15.40 19.27
C ARG A 186 -34.36 16.82 18.91
N GLU A 187 -33.50 17.59 18.25
CA GLU A 187 -33.86 18.93 17.76
C GLU A 187 -35.05 18.87 16.80
N LEU A 188 -35.01 17.94 15.83
CA LEU A 188 -36.09 17.73 14.88
C LEU A 188 -37.39 17.27 15.56
N ALA A 189 -37.29 16.41 16.58
CA ALA A 189 -38.44 16.03 17.41
C ALA A 189 -39.05 17.23 18.13
N ALA A 190 -38.24 18.09 18.74
CA ALA A 190 -38.71 19.30 19.40
C ALA A 190 -39.36 20.30 18.44
N ILE A 191 -38.83 20.46 17.22
CA ILE A 191 -39.45 21.28 16.17
C ILE A 191 -40.81 20.69 15.77
N ARG A 192 -40.89 19.36 15.64
CA ARG A 192 -42.14 18.66 15.31
C ARG A 192 -43.21 18.85 16.37
N ASP A 193 -42.84 18.73 17.64
CA ASP A 193 -43.79 18.85 18.75
C ASP A 193 -44.36 20.28 18.84
N LYS A 194 -43.58 21.29 18.43
CA LYS A 194 -44.02 22.69 18.28
C LYS A 194 -44.75 22.99 16.97
N THR A 195 -44.70 22.09 15.98
CA THR A 195 -45.20 22.34 14.62
C THR A 195 -46.09 21.18 14.12
N PRO A 196 -47.39 21.23 14.42
CA PRO A 196 -48.33 20.18 13.99
C PRO A 196 -48.57 20.16 12.48
N ASN A 197 -48.32 21.28 11.77
CA ASN A 197 -48.48 21.36 10.32
C ASN A 197 -47.28 20.74 9.58
N ASN A 198 -47.53 19.69 8.79
CA ASN A 198 -46.51 18.94 8.04
C ASN A 198 -45.72 19.80 7.04
N ARG A 199 -46.37 20.77 6.37
CA ARG A 199 -45.72 21.64 5.39
C ARG A 199 -44.71 22.56 6.06
N LYS A 200 -45.13 23.23 7.13
CA LYS A 200 -44.26 24.11 7.93
C LYS A 200 -43.13 23.33 8.60
N PHE A 201 -43.40 22.12 9.09
CA PHE A 201 -42.36 21.24 9.62
C PHE A 201 -41.31 20.89 8.56
N GLY A 202 -41.74 20.51 7.35
CA GLY A 202 -40.81 20.18 6.26
C GLY A 202 -39.95 21.36 5.81
N GLU A 203 -40.51 22.57 5.80
CA GLU A 203 -39.77 23.81 5.53
C GLU A 203 -38.70 24.08 6.61
N LEU A 204 -39.08 23.99 7.90
CA LEU A 204 -38.15 24.18 9.02
C LEU A 204 -37.06 23.10 9.10
N ALA A 205 -37.40 21.84 8.80
CA ALA A 205 -36.45 20.74 8.80
C ALA A 205 -35.42 20.90 7.66
N ARG A 206 -35.86 21.24 6.44
CA ARG A 206 -34.96 21.52 5.30
C ARG A 206 -34.07 22.73 5.54
N ALA A 207 -34.56 23.75 6.24
CA ALA A 207 -33.75 24.90 6.64
C ALA A 207 -32.65 24.54 7.66
N ARG A 208 -32.84 23.47 8.46
CA ARG A 208 -31.90 23.03 9.49
C ARG A 208 -30.89 22.00 8.98
N CYS A 209 -31.33 21.09 8.11
CA CYS A 209 -30.51 20.04 7.52
C CYS A 209 -30.99 19.68 6.11
N ASP A 210 -30.06 19.57 5.16
CA ASP A 210 -30.32 19.14 3.78
C ASP A 210 -30.40 17.60 3.74
N LEU A 211 -31.47 17.05 4.29
CA LEU A 211 -31.70 15.61 4.43
C LEU A 211 -33.06 15.20 3.88
N GLU A 212 -33.15 13.97 3.39
CA GLU A 212 -34.39 13.41 2.87
C GLU A 212 -35.44 13.15 3.96
N ALA A 213 -36.72 13.19 3.60
CA ALA A 213 -37.83 13.03 4.57
C ALA A 213 -37.80 11.68 5.32
N SER A 214 -37.31 10.63 4.67
CA SER A 214 -37.09 9.31 5.28
C SER A 214 -36.02 9.35 6.36
N GLU A 215 -34.90 10.02 6.11
CA GLU A 215 -33.79 10.16 7.06
C GLU A 215 -34.17 11.00 8.27
N ILE A 216 -34.92 12.10 8.05
CA ILE A 216 -35.48 12.93 9.13
C ILE A 216 -36.38 12.08 10.04
N SER A 217 -37.23 11.23 9.44
CA SER A 217 -38.13 10.35 10.18
C SER A 217 -37.39 9.27 10.98
N GLU A 218 -36.25 8.78 10.49
CA GLU A 218 -35.38 7.84 11.21
C GLU A 218 -34.66 8.51 12.36
N LEU A 219 -34.07 9.69 12.14
CA LEU A 219 -33.38 10.48 13.17
C LEU A 219 -34.29 10.77 14.35
N MET A 220 -35.50 11.28 14.09
CA MET A 220 -36.48 11.60 15.13
C MET A 220 -36.93 10.36 15.89
N ARG A 221 -37.13 9.23 15.20
CA ARG A 221 -37.59 7.99 15.82
C ARG A 221 -36.52 7.40 16.74
N VAL A 222 -35.28 7.33 16.26
CA VAL A 222 -34.14 6.88 17.08
C VAL A 222 -33.96 7.80 18.28
N ALA A 223 -34.06 9.11 18.11
CA ALA A 223 -33.97 10.08 19.20
C ALA A 223 -35.08 9.93 20.24
N ARG A 224 -36.33 9.69 19.83
CA ARG A 224 -37.45 9.46 20.77
C ARG A 224 -37.31 8.14 21.54
N CYS A 225 -36.77 7.10 20.92
CA CYS A 225 -36.61 5.79 21.58
C CYS A 225 -35.34 5.69 22.45
N TYR A 226 -34.24 6.32 22.04
CA TYR A 226 -32.91 6.11 22.62
C TYR A 226 -32.14 7.39 22.93
N GLY A 227 -32.74 8.57 22.77
CA GLY A 227 -32.07 9.85 22.99
C GLY A 227 -31.40 9.92 24.36
N ASP A 228 -32.14 9.56 25.40
CA ASP A 228 -31.67 9.59 26.80
C ASP A 228 -30.90 8.34 27.24
N ARG A 229 -30.62 7.41 26.32
CA ARG A 229 -30.04 6.09 26.62
C ARG A 229 -28.66 5.93 25.98
N GLU A 230 -27.70 6.70 26.49
CA GLU A 230 -26.32 6.69 26.01
C GLU A 230 -25.67 5.29 26.10
N GLU A 231 -26.08 4.51 27.10
CA GLU A 231 -25.64 3.13 27.29
C GLU A 231 -26.04 2.18 26.15
N ILE A 232 -27.02 2.56 25.32
CA ILE A 232 -27.43 1.83 24.11
C ILE A 232 -26.83 2.47 22.86
N THR A 233 -26.90 3.80 22.73
CA THR A 233 -26.44 4.51 21.53
C THR A 233 -24.93 4.43 21.32
N SER A 234 -24.14 4.37 22.40
CA SER A 234 -22.68 4.19 22.36
C SER A 234 -22.25 2.77 21.94
N ARG A 235 -23.12 1.76 22.13
CA ARG A 235 -22.78 0.35 21.90
C ARG A 235 -23.19 -0.16 20.52
N LEU A 236 -24.18 0.46 19.89
CA LEU A 236 -24.74 0.02 18.61
C LEU A 236 -24.23 0.84 17.43
N SER A 237 -24.42 0.29 16.22
CA SER A 237 -24.27 1.06 14.99
C SER A 237 -25.55 1.87 14.70
N TRP A 238 -25.45 2.94 13.92
CA TRP A 238 -26.64 3.71 13.50
C TRP A 238 -27.72 2.82 12.86
N ARG A 239 -27.33 1.91 11.96
CA ARG A 239 -28.25 0.95 11.33
C ARG A 239 -28.95 0.05 12.35
N SER A 240 -28.23 -0.39 13.39
CA SER A 240 -28.80 -1.20 14.46
C SER A 240 -29.80 -0.41 15.30
N LEU A 241 -29.53 0.87 15.57
CA LEU A 241 -30.48 1.76 16.28
C LEU A 241 -31.75 2.00 15.45
N VAL A 242 -31.61 2.26 14.15
CA VAL A 242 -32.76 2.40 13.24
C VAL A 242 -33.60 1.12 13.24
N ALA A 243 -32.98 -0.05 13.10
CA ALA A 243 -33.67 -1.33 13.13
C ALA A 243 -34.37 -1.60 14.48
N LEU A 244 -33.71 -1.28 15.60
CA LEU A 244 -34.24 -1.48 16.95
C LEU A 244 -35.41 -0.53 17.25
N SER A 245 -35.36 0.70 16.74
CA SER A 245 -36.43 1.71 16.84
C SER A 245 -37.59 1.48 15.86
N SER A 246 -37.51 0.47 14.99
CA SER A 246 -38.55 0.18 14.01
C SER A 246 -39.85 -0.27 14.67
N SER A 247 -40.97 0.28 14.22
CA SER A 247 -42.31 -0.15 14.63
C SER A 247 -42.66 -1.59 14.21
N ARG A 248 -41.86 -2.18 13.29
CA ARG A 248 -42.00 -3.57 12.86
C ARG A 248 -41.45 -4.57 13.88
N LEU A 249 -40.66 -4.11 14.86
CA LEU A 249 -40.09 -4.95 15.89
C LEU A 249 -41.01 -4.96 17.13
N PRO A 250 -41.57 -6.11 17.55
CA PRO A 250 -42.43 -6.18 18.72
C PRO A 250 -41.73 -5.71 20.00
N ASP A 251 -42.48 -5.04 20.87
CA ASP A 251 -41.96 -4.45 22.11
C ASP A 251 -41.21 -5.44 23.01
N HIS A 252 -41.73 -6.65 23.16
CA HIS A 252 -41.10 -7.70 23.98
C HIS A 252 -39.75 -8.14 23.41
N VAL A 253 -39.62 -8.25 22.08
CA VAL A 253 -38.37 -8.59 21.40
C VAL A 253 -37.36 -7.45 21.54
N ARG A 254 -37.80 -6.21 21.37
CA ARG A 254 -36.96 -5.01 21.53
C ARG A 254 -36.37 -4.93 22.94
N ARG A 255 -37.21 -5.03 23.98
CA ARG A 255 -36.76 -5.03 25.38
C ARG A 255 -35.80 -6.19 25.69
N GLY A 256 -36.04 -7.36 25.09
CA GLY A 256 -35.13 -8.51 25.20
C GLY A 256 -33.75 -8.23 24.60
N LEU A 257 -33.69 -7.61 23.42
CA LEU A 257 -32.43 -7.20 22.78
C LEU A 257 -31.72 -6.10 23.59
N GLU A 258 -32.44 -5.10 24.08
CA GLU A 258 -31.90 -4.04 24.93
C GLU A 258 -31.24 -4.62 26.19
N LYS A 259 -31.91 -5.57 26.86
CA LYS A 259 -31.34 -6.24 28.05
C LYS A 259 -30.04 -6.98 27.72
N ARG A 260 -29.95 -7.63 26.55
CA ARG A 260 -28.73 -8.31 26.08
C ARG A 260 -27.59 -7.33 25.77
N ILE A 261 -27.90 -6.19 25.16
CA ILE A 261 -26.93 -5.11 24.87
C ILE A 261 -26.35 -4.54 26.17
N LEU A 262 -27.20 -4.34 27.19
CA LEU A 262 -26.77 -3.86 28.50
C LEU A 262 -25.88 -4.89 29.22
N ALA A 263 -26.24 -6.17 29.13
CA ALA A 263 -25.49 -7.29 29.74
C ALA A 263 -24.14 -7.60 29.06
N ARG A 264 -23.77 -6.91 27.97
CA ARG A 264 -22.48 -7.04 27.26
C ARG A 264 -22.20 -8.43 26.67
N ALA A 265 -23.23 -9.24 26.40
CA ALA A 265 -23.07 -10.52 25.73
C ALA A 265 -22.83 -10.30 24.22
N SER A 266 -21.61 -10.50 23.76
CA SER A 266 -21.31 -10.62 22.33
C SER A 266 -22.16 -11.75 21.73
N VAL A 267 -23.06 -11.39 20.82
CA VAL A 267 -23.73 -12.36 19.96
C VAL A 267 -22.71 -12.79 18.89
N SER A 268 -21.78 -13.67 19.28
CA SER A 268 -21.12 -14.53 18.32
C SER A 268 -22.12 -15.58 17.85
N ALA A 269 -22.06 -15.89 16.56
CA ALA A 269 -22.95 -16.79 15.85
C ALA A 269 -22.93 -18.21 16.46
N GLU A 270 -23.93 -18.55 17.27
CA GLU A 270 -24.22 -19.94 17.63
C GLU A 270 -25.72 -20.08 17.88
N SER A 271 -26.50 -20.08 16.80
CA SER A 271 -27.85 -20.66 16.77
C SER A 271 -28.28 -20.87 15.32
N ARG A 272 -27.56 -21.75 14.62
CA ARG A 272 -28.10 -22.50 13.49
C ARG A 272 -27.93 -23.99 13.81
N ARG A 273 -28.96 -24.58 14.40
CA ARG A 273 -29.47 -25.90 14.08
C ARG A 273 -30.81 -26.08 14.79
N PRO A 274 -31.91 -26.38 14.08
CA PRO A 274 -33.07 -26.96 14.72
C PRO A 274 -32.68 -28.35 15.22
N GLU A 275 -33.03 -28.57 16.48
CA GLU A 275 -32.94 -29.79 17.27
C GLU A 275 -33.56 -30.97 16.49
N ARG A 276 -32.77 -32.04 16.29
CA ARG A 276 -33.31 -33.32 15.80
C ARG A 276 -34.08 -33.95 16.94
N ASP A 277 -35.35 -34.20 16.67
CA ASP A 277 -36.30 -34.99 17.45
C ASP A 277 -35.80 -36.45 17.55
N ASP A 278 -34.98 -36.76 18.56
CA ASP A 278 -34.68 -38.14 18.94
C ASP A 278 -35.79 -38.64 19.88
N ARG A 279 -36.85 -39.17 19.28
CA ARG A 279 -37.82 -39.99 20.01
C ARG A 279 -37.19 -41.34 20.37
N PRO A 280 -37.21 -41.77 21.64
CA PRO A 280 -36.93 -43.16 21.96
C PRO A 280 -38.13 -44.03 21.55
N CYS A 281 -37.88 -44.98 20.64
CA CYS A 281 -38.74 -46.13 20.41
C CYS A 281 -38.78 -47.00 21.67
N THR A 282 -39.79 -46.82 22.52
CA THR A 282 -40.14 -47.84 23.51
C THR A 282 -41.01 -48.90 22.84
N VAL A 283 -40.40 -50.05 22.57
CA VAL A 283 -41.09 -51.33 22.37
C VAL A 283 -41.73 -51.71 23.70
N LYS A 284 -43.05 -51.85 23.74
CA LYS A 284 -43.74 -52.63 24.76
C LYS A 284 -44.07 -54.00 24.17
N ALA A 285 -43.79 -55.01 24.97
CA ALA A 285 -44.17 -56.41 24.78
C ALA A 285 -45.69 -56.59 24.65
#